data_AF-A0A255DD49-F1
#
_entry.id   AF-A0A255DD49-F1
#
_cell.length_a   1.000
_cell.length_b   1.000
_cell.length_c   1.000
_cell.angle_alpha   90.00
_cell.angle_beta   90.00
_cell.angle_gamma   90.00
#
_symmetry.space_group_name_H-M   'P 1'
#
loop_
_entity.id
_entity.type
_entity.pdbx_description
1 polymer ?
#
loop_
_entity_poly.entity_id
_entity_poly.type
_entity_poly.pdbx_seq_one_letter_code
_entity_poly.pdbx_strand_id
1 'polypeptide(L)' 'MGQNNEQARIAQLIERLADAHSDVPSEQITLTVHDVLAGFSGASVREFVPLLVERRVRQQLAQMQPI' A
#
# COMPACT_ATOMS: atom_id res chain seq x y z
N MET A 1 19.75 3.18 8.23
CA MET A 1 18.54 3.44 9.03
C MET A 1 17.37 3.84 8.11
N GLY A 2 16.84 2.92 7.29
CA GLY A 2 15.83 3.24 6.26
C GLY A 2 14.65 2.27 6.20
N GLN A 3 14.91 0.98 6.44
CA GLN A 3 13.89 -0.09 6.39
C GLN A 3 12.76 0.13 7.40
N ASN A 4 13.08 0.56 8.63
CA ASN A 4 12.08 0.75 9.68
C ASN A 4 11.09 1.89 9.34
N ASN A 5 11.58 2.94 8.67
CA ASN A 5 10.73 4.06 8.26
C ASN A 5 9.82 3.70 7.07
N GLU A 6 10.31 2.85 6.14
CA GLU A 6 9.48 2.28 5.07
C GLU A 6 8.35 1.42 5.66
N GLN A 7 8.68 0.46 6.52
CA GLN A 7 7.70 -0.44 7.12
C GLN A 7 6.65 0.31 7.96
N ALA A 8 7.06 1.30 8.77
CA ALA A 8 6.13 2.13 9.52
C ALA A 8 5.18 2.94 8.61
N ARG A 9 5.71 3.50 7.50
CA ARG A 9 4.89 4.22 6.51
C ARG A 9 3.90 3.30 5.79
N ILE A 10 4.30 2.07 5.50
CA ILE A 10 3.42 1.06 4.88
C ILE A 10 2.32 0.63 5.86
N ALA A 11 2.63 0.39 7.13
CA ALA A 11 1.62 0.07 8.14
C ALA A 11 0.58 1.19 8.27
N GLN A 12 1.03 2.43 8.39
CA GLN A 12 0.16 3.62 8.46
C GLN A 12 -0.64 3.85 7.16
N LEU A 13 -0.11 3.43 6.01
CA LEU A 13 -0.85 3.43 4.75
C LEU A 13 -2.00 2.42 4.79
N ILE A 14 -1.75 1.19 5.25
CA ILE A 14 -2.77 0.14 5.37
C ILE A 14 -3.91 0.60 6.28
N GLU A 15 -3.58 1.15 7.44
CA GLU A 15 -4.58 1.67 8.39
C GLU A 15 -5.46 2.75 7.76
N ARG A 16 -4.86 3.73 7.07
CA ARG A 16 -5.60 4.81 6.40
C ARG A 16 -6.47 4.32 5.24
N LEU A 17 -6.00 3.32 4.49
CA LEU A 17 -6.78 2.72 3.42
C LEU A 17 -7.95 1.90 3.97
N ALA A 18 -7.76 1.17 5.07
CA ALA A 18 -8.83 0.42 5.73
C ALA A 18 -9.92 1.35 6.28
N ASP A 19 -9.52 2.48 6.86
CA ASP A 19 -10.47 3.51 7.31
C ASP A 19 -11.23 4.13 6.13
N ALA A 20 -10.53 4.52 5.06
CA ALA A 20 -11.13 5.16 3.88
C ALA A 20 -12.01 4.22 3.03
N HIS A 21 -11.72 2.91 3.03
CA HIS A 21 -12.42 1.90 2.24
C HIS A 21 -13.08 0.86 3.16
N SER A 22 -14.01 1.29 4.02
CA SER A 22 -14.72 0.38 4.95
C SER A 22 -15.53 -0.74 4.27
N ASP A 23 -15.81 -0.60 2.98
CA ASP A 23 -16.49 -1.62 2.16
C ASP A 23 -15.55 -2.78 1.74
N VAL A 24 -14.23 -2.54 1.76
CA VAL A 24 -13.21 -3.53 1.41
C VAL A 24 -12.65 -4.15 2.69
N PRO A 25 -12.53 -5.49 2.79
CA PRO A 25 -11.93 -6.13 3.96
C PRO A 25 -10.51 -5.64 4.18
N SER A 26 -10.16 -5.31 5.43
CA SER A 26 -8.80 -4.87 5.81
C SER A 26 -7.72 -5.90 5.43
N GLU A 27 -8.06 -7.19 5.43
CA GLU A 27 -7.19 -8.27 4.94
C GLU A 27 -6.91 -8.14 3.44
N GLN A 28 -7.92 -7.84 2.61
CA GLN A 28 -7.70 -7.60 1.17
C GLN A 28 -6.85 -6.36 0.92
N ILE A 29 -7.07 -5.29 1.69
CA ILE A 29 -6.26 -4.06 1.60
C ILE A 29 -4.81 -4.39 1.94
N THR A 30 -4.57 -5.12 3.03
CA THR A 30 -3.24 -5.56 3.44
C THR A 30 -2.57 -6.40 2.34
N LEU A 31 -3.26 -7.42 1.81
CA LEU A 31 -2.75 -8.25 0.72
C LEU A 31 -2.40 -7.43 -0.51
N THR A 32 -3.25 -6.49 -0.90
CA THR A 32 -3.03 -5.60 -2.06
C THR A 32 -1.80 -4.72 -1.84
N VAL A 33 -1.63 -4.14 -0.65
CA VAL A 33 -0.44 -3.33 -0.31
C VAL A 33 0.82 -4.17 -0.35
N HIS A 34 0.80 -5.38 0.21
CA HIS A 34 1.94 -6.28 0.23
C HIS A 34 2.34 -6.77 -1.16
N ASP A 35 1.37 -7.11 -2.01
CA ASP A 35 1.59 -7.50 -3.41
C ASP A 35 2.27 -6.36 -4.20
N VAL A 36 1.74 -5.15 -4.09
CA VAL A 36 2.31 -3.97 -4.73
C VAL A 36 3.72 -3.68 -4.20
N LEU A 37 3.95 -3.79 -2.88
CA LEU A 37 5.26 -3.60 -2.25
C LEU A 37 6.29 -4.64 -2.72
N ALA A 38 5.89 -5.90 -2.88
CA ALA A 38 6.76 -6.97 -3.37
C ALA A 38 7.31 -6.65 -4.77
N GLY A 39 6.52 -6.01 -5.63
CA GLY A 39 6.95 -5.51 -6.94
C GLY A 39 8.10 -4.49 -6.90
N PHE A 40 8.35 -3.87 -5.74
CA PHE A 40 9.45 -2.91 -5.53
C PHE A 40 10.67 -3.52 -4.82
N SER A 41 10.71 -4.83 -4.55
CA SER A 41 11.80 -5.46 -3.79
C SER A 41 13.19 -5.24 -4.41
N GLY A 42 13.27 -5.05 -5.74
CA GLY A 42 14.51 -4.77 -6.46
C GLY A 42 14.90 -3.29 -6.60
N ALA A 43 14.13 -2.35 -6.03
CA ALA A 43 14.41 -0.92 -6.19
C ALA A 43 15.66 -0.49 -5.39
N SER A 44 16.63 0.15 -6.06
CA SER A 44 17.83 0.71 -5.41
C SER A 44 17.53 1.92 -4.53
N VAL A 45 16.47 2.67 -4.83
CA VAL A 45 16.05 3.86 -4.07
C VAL A 45 14.69 3.59 -3.43
N ARG A 46 14.68 3.40 -2.11
CA ARG A 46 13.49 2.99 -1.35
C ARG A 46 12.69 4.15 -0.74
N GLU A 47 13.20 5.38 -0.77
CA GLU A 47 12.52 6.54 -0.18
C GLU A 47 11.17 6.86 -0.86
N PHE A 48 11.05 6.55 -2.15
CA PHE A 48 9.84 6.76 -2.95
C PHE A 48 8.90 5.56 -2.98
N VAL A 49 9.35 4.39 -2.54
CA VAL A 49 8.55 3.15 -2.57
C VAL A 49 7.21 3.33 -1.85
N PRO A 50 7.12 3.92 -0.64
CA PRO A 50 5.83 4.12 0.02
C PRO A 50 4.82 4.94 -0.80
N LEU A 51 5.29 6.00 -1.50
CA LEU A 51 4.43 6.85 -2.32
C LEU A 51 3.94 6.11 -3.59
N LEU A 52 4.82 5.34 -4.21
CA LEU A 52 4.48 4.54 -5.39
C LEU A 52 3.53 3.40 -5.04
N VAL A 53 3.72 2.76 -3.88
CA VAL A 53 2.82 1.73 -3.36
C VAL A 53 1.45 2.33 -3.09
N GLU A 54 1.36 3.44 -2.36
CA GLU A 54 0.08 4.13 -2.08
C GLU A 54 -0.68 4.43 -3.38
N ARG A 55 0.00 5.01 -4.38
CA ARG A 55 -0.63 5.34 -5.67
C ARG A 55 -1.16 4.09 -6.38
N ARG A 56 -0.38 3.00 -6.45
CA ARG A 56 -0.81 1.76 -7.10
C ARG A 56 -1.97 1.09 -6.38
N VAL A 57 -1.93 1.05 -5.05
CA VAL A 57 -2.99 0.43 -4.25
C VAL A 57 -4.30 1.19 -4.44
N ARG A 58 -4.29 2.53 -4.37
CA ARG A 58 -5.48 3.34 -4.65
C ARG A 58 -6.07 3.08 -6.04
N GLN A 59 -5.21 2.91 -7.05
CA GLN A 59 -5.65 2.57 -8.41
C GLN A 59 -6.31 1.18 -8.45
N GLN A 60 -5.71 0.17 -7.81
CA GLN A 60 -6.31 -1.17 -7.74
C GLN A 60 -7.65 -1.17 -6.99
N LEU A 61 -7.72 -0.51 -5.83
CA LEU A 61 -8.96 -0.41 -5.05
C LEU A 61 -10.07 0.32 -5.84
N ALA A 62 -9.73 1.37 -6.59
CA ALA A 62 -10.68 2.05 -7.46
C ALA A 62 -11.18 1.19 -8.64
N GLN A 63 -10.42 0.18 -9.09
CA GLN A 63 -10.92 -0.81 -10.06
C GLN A 63 -11.82 -1.86 -9.40
N MET A 64 -11.62 -2.13 -8.11
CA MET A 64 -12.36 -3.13 -7.33
C MET A 64 -13.72 -2.60 -6.83
N GLN A 65 -13.84 -1.28 -6.65
CA GLN A 65 -15.10 -0.60 -6.39
C GLN A 65 -15.62 0.05 -7.68
N PRO A 66 -16.46 -0.63 -8.47
CA PRO A 66 -17.23 0.07 -9.50
C PRO A 66 -18.18 1.05 -8.80
N ILE A 67 -18.04 2.33 -9.14
CA ILE A 67 -19.04 3.38 -8.90
C ILE A 67 -20.41 2.99 -9.47
#